data_AF-A0A1V6HA20-F1
#
_entry.id   AF-A0A1V6HA20-F1
#
_cell.length_a   1.000
_cell.length_b   1.000
_cell.length_c   1.000
_cell.angle_alpha   90.00
_cell.angle_beta   90.00
_cell.angle_gamma   90.00
#
_symmetry.space_group_name_H-M   'P 1'
#
loop_
_entity.id
_entity.type
_entity.pdbx_description
1 polymer ?
#
loop_
_entity_poly.entity_id
_entity_poly.type
_entity_poly.pdbx_seq_one_letter_code
_entity_poly.pdbx_strand_id
1 'polypeptide(L)'
;MLRSGTAGDEHETKRDEEPSLGGVATAEGTCPKGPVYLDEYPRGAKIGDLIHDVLEQADFGSDGPEFDRLVLEFAKTARIEEPFPLKDGRHIFLSEGLKTALKTPLGLAGTAEHDLRLAALTKANTLRELEFHLAVRGGLNGPSDGNVTHKQLISAFKDNPDPTGIVKTYLPFLEQLEFSEFKGYLTGFIDLVFRWGPDPNGTQKWYLADYKSNRVVNSFGEASLWSDYLPENLAQKMAQAHYVLQYHLYVMVLHRYLQQRLAGYDYETHFGEVYYLFIRGMQAGLGDTGVFRDRPPLARIEALSKLFQERP
;
A
#
# COMPACT_ATOMS: atom_id res chain seq x y z
N MET A 1 -4.55 -25.06 44.30
CA MET A 1 -4.47 -26.04 45.40
C MET A 1 -5.07 -27.35 44.90
N LEU A 2 -4.22 -28.23 44.36
CA LEU A 2 -4.35 -29.68 44.21
C LEU A 2 -3.11 -30.10 43.39
N ARG A 3 -2.21 -30.85 44.04
CA ARG A 3 -0.94 -31.33 43.52
C ARG A 3 -1.05 -32.83 43.24
N SER A 4 -0.36 -33.31 42.21
CA SER A 4 0.44 -34.54 42.26
C SER A 4 1.29 -34.61 40.99
N GLY A 5 2.62 -34.65 41.14
CA GLY A 5 3.55 -34.82 40.05
C GLY A 5 4.07 -36.25 39.95
N THR A 6 4.85 -36.51 38.89
CA THR A 6 5.99 -37.46 38.85
C THR A 6 6.81 -37.16 37.61
N ALA A 7 8.13 -37.18 37.76
CA ALA A 7 9.14 -37.02 36.73
C ALA A 7 9.31 -38.30 35.89
N GLY A 8 9.82 -38.16 34.66
CA GLY A 8 10.38 -39.27 33.91
C GLY A 8 10.46 -39.03 32.40
N ASP A 9 11.64 -39.29 31.86
CA ASP A 9 12.03 -39.56 30.46
C ASP A 9 12.05 -38.45 29.41
N GLU A 10 13.29 -38.01 29.18
CA GLU A 10 13.80 -37.51 27.91
C GLU A 10 13.64 -38.58 26.81
N HIS A 11 12.77 -38.30 25.84
CA HIS A 11 12.77 -39.01 24.56
C HIS A 11 12.85 -38.00 23.41
N GLU A 12 14.07 -37.86 22.91
CA GLU A 12 14.44 -37.17 21.69
C GLU A 12 13.72 -37.85 20.50
N THR A 13 12.70 -37.18 19.96
CA THR A 13 12.01 -37.62 18.75
C THR A 13 12.35 -36.67 17.60
N LYS A 14 13.07 -37.24 16.63
CA LYS A 14 13.42 -36.66 15.33
C LYS A 14 12.18 -36.05 14.69
N ARG A 15 12.28 -34.77 14.31
CA ARG A 15 11.31 -34.13 13.42
C ARG A 15 11.80 -34.31 11.99
N ASP A 16 10.90 -34.86 11.19
CA ASP A 16 11.05 -35.06 9.76
C ASP A 16 11.32 -33.71 9.05
N GLU A 17 12.29 -33.76 8.13
CA GLU A 17 12.65 -32.67 7.22
C GLU A 17 11.52 -32.50 6.18
N GLU A 18 10.83 -31.36 6.22
CA GLU A 18 10.09 -30.86 5.06
C GLU A 18 11.06 -30.14 4.09
N PRO A 19 10.89 -30.30 2.77
CA PRO A 19 11.90 -29.91 1.80
C PRO A 19 11.93 -28.39 1.62
N SER A 20 13.13 -27.82 1.78
CA SER A 20 13.41 -26.41 1.48
C SER A 20 13.18 -26.14 -0.02
N LEU A 21 12.16 -25.35 -0.33
CA LEU A 21 12.02 -24.75 -1.66
C LEU A 21 13.06 -23.63 -1.79
N GLY A 22 13.89 -23.75 -2.82
CA GLY A 22 15.12 -22.99 -3.07
C GLY A 22 15.01 -21.49 -2.84
N GLY A 23 15.88 -21.01 -1.94
CA GLY A 23 16.16 -19.59 -1.78
C GLY A 23 16.88 -19.05 -3.02
N VAL A 24 16.24 -18.08 -3.67
CA VAL A 24 16.92 -17.20 -4.62
C VAL A 24 17.70 -16.19 -3.78
N ALA A 25 19.02 -16.21 -3.93
CA ALA A 25 19.93 -15.28 -3.27
C ALA A 25 19.57 -13.83 -3.60
N THR A 26 19.22 -13.04 -2.59
CA THR A 26 19.09 -11.58 -2.69
C THR A 26 20.31 -10.94 -2.03
N ALA A 27 20.89 -9.96 -2.73
CA ALA A 27 22.10 -9.28 -2.33
C ALA A 27 21.94 -8.61 -0.96
N GLU A 28 22.93 -8.82 -0.09
CA GLU A 28 23.05 -8.22 1.25
C GLU A 28 23.16 -6.69 1.16
N GLY A 29 22.02 -6.00 1.23
CA GLY A 29 21.95 -4.61 1.66
C GLY A 29 21.49 -4.60 3.11
N THR A 30 22.40 -4.38 4.06
CA THR A 30 22.00 -4.24 5.47
C THR A 30 21.19 -2.96 5.63
N CYS A 31 19.88 -3.09 5.84
CA CYS A 31 19.03 -1.97 6.20
C CYS A 31 19.59 -1.33 7.49
N PRO A 32 19.93 -0.04 7.52
CA PRO A 32 20.55 0.60 8.67
C PRO A 32 19.63 0.46 9.88
N LYS A 33 20.22 0.08 11.01
CA LYS A 33 19.53 -0.09 12.30
C LYS A 33 19.17 1.25 12.97
N GLY A 34 19.01 2.32 12.19
CA GLY A 34 18.79 3.68 12.66
C GLY A 34 17.32 4.08 12.72
N PRO A 35 17.00 5.17 13.42
CA PRO A 35 15.66 5.73 13.44
C PRO A 35 15.26 6.26 12.07
N VAL A 36 13.96 6.24 11.80
CA VAL A 36 13.38 6.78 10.58
C VAL A 36 13.39 8.32 10.63
N TYR A 37 13.89 8.96 9.56
CA TYR A 37 14.09 10.42 9.51
C TYR A 37 12.80 11.20 9.76
N LEU A 38 11.71 10.81 9.08
CA LEU A 38 10.39 11.43 9.25
C LEU A 38 9.63 10.92 10.47
N ASP A 39 10.22 10.06 11.33
CA ASP A 39 9.53 9.61 12.53
C ASP A 39 9.36 10.74 13.54
N GLU A 40 10.28 11.70 13.60
CA GLU A 40 10.24 12.82 14.54
C GLU A 40 9.02 13.74 14.34
N TYR A 41 8.49 13.84 13.11
CA TYR A 41 7.26 14.60 12.85
C TYR A 41 6.08 14.05 13.67
N PRO A 42 5.17 14.92 14.16
CA PRO A 42 4.03 14.51 14.95
C PRO A 42 3.15 13.51 14.20
N ARG A 43 2.34 12.75 14.94
CA ARG A 43 1.32 11.85 14.37
C ARG A 43 0.01 12.62 14.17
N GLY A 44 -0.80 12.18 13.23
CA GLY A 44 -2.19 12.63 13.09
C GLY A 44 -2.56 13.07 11.69
N ALA A 45 -3.85 13.37 11.49
CA ALA A 45 -4.40 13.75 10.20
C ALA A 45 -3.66 14.93 9.58
N LYS A 46 -3.40 16.01 10.34
CA LYS A 46 -2.78 17.25 9.81
C LYS A 46 -1.49 17.05 9.04
N ILE A 47 -0.57 16.21 9.54
CA ILE A 47 0.69 15.93 8.83
C ILE A 47 0.45 15.00 7.63
N GLY A 48 -0.54 14.12 7.72
CA GLY A 48 -0.98 13.29 6.60
C GLY A 48 -1.52 14.18 5.49
N ASP A 49 -2.54 14.98 5.79
CA ASP A 49 -3.17 15.92 4.88
C ASP A 49 -2.12 16.83 4.21
N LEU A 50 -1.18 17.39 5.00
CA LEU A 50 -0.05 18.16 4.45
C LEU A 50 0.78 17.37 3.41
N ILE A 51 1.10 16.11 3.70
CA ILE A 51 1.86 15.26 2.76
C ILE A 51 1.06 15.00 1.49
N HIS A 52 -0.24 14.72 1.60
CA HIS A 52 -1.12 14.53 0.45
C HIS A 52 -1.21 15.81 -0.38
N ASP A 53 -1.50 16.96 0.24
CA ASP A 53 -1.59 18.27 -0.42
C ASP A 53 -0.31 18.62 -1.21
N VAL A 54 0.86 18.36 -0.61
CA VAL A 54 2.15 18.55 -1.29
C VAL A 54 2.29 17.60 -2.48
N LEU A 55 2.04 16.31 -2.29
CA LEU A 55 2.20 15.29 -3.34
C LEU A 55 1.17 15.43 -4.46
N GLU A 56 0.01 16.01 -4.20
CA GLU A 56 -0.98 16.33 -5.21
C GLU A 56 -0.44 17.40 -6.19
N GLN A 57 0.27 18.41 -5.70
CA GLN A 57 0.68 19.56 -6.53
C GLN A 57 2.13 19.50 -7.01
N ALA A 58 3.00 18.77 -6.31
CA ALA A 58 4.43 18.73 -6.56
C ALA A 58 4.79 18.20 -7.95
N ASP A 59 5.83 18.76 -8.56
CA ASP A 59 6.56 18.06 -9.62
C ASP A 59 7.51 17.04 -8.94
N PHE A 60 7.26 15.75 -9.15
CA PHE A 60 8.01 14.69 -8.46
C PHE A 60 9.48 14.65 -8.87
N GLY A 61 9.82 15.11 -10.08
CA GLY A 61 11.20 15.18 -10.56
C GLY A 61 11.98 16.39 -10.05
N SER A 62 11.30 17.36 -9.43
CA SER A 62 11.93 18.58 -8.95
C SER A 62 12.67 18.34 -7.62
N ASP A 63 13.98 18.53 -7.61
CA ASP A 63 14.80 18.57 -6.40
C ASP A 63 15.23 19.99 -5.99
N GLY A 64 14.82 20.99 -6.77
CA GLY A 64 15.16 22.41 -6.57
C GLY A 64 14.33 23.14 -5.50
N PRO A 65 14.58 24.46 -5.34
CA PRO A 65 13.94 25.30 -4.33
C PRO A 65 12.42 25.43 -4.47
N GLU A 66 11.86 25.16 -5.66
CA GLU A 66 10.42 25.19 -5.90
C GLU A 66 9.68 24.15 -5.04
N PHE A 67 10.25 22.95 -4.92
CA PHE A 67 9.69 21.89 -4.08
C PHE A 67 9.72 22.28 -2.59
N ASP A 68 10.84 22.87 -2.14
CA ASP A 68 10.97 23.32 -0.74
C ASP A 68 9.99 24.45 -0.41
N ARG A 69 9.79 25.39 -1.35
CA ARG A 69 8.78 26.46 -1.20
C ARG A 69 7.36 25.90 -1.10
N LEU A 70 7.01 24.92 -1.93
CA LEU A 70 5.69 24.28 -1.89
C LEU A 70 5.44 23.64 -0.52
N VAL A 71 6.40 22.87 -0.01
CA VAL A 71 6.32 22.26 1.33
C VAL A 71 6.15 23.32 2.42
N LEU A 72 6.92 24.41 2.37
CA LEU A 72 6.82 25.51 3.32
C LEU A 72 5.46 26.22 3.27
N GLU A 73 4.87 26.40 2.09
CA GLU A 73 3.56 27.03 1.93
C GLU A 73 2.44 26.19 2.54
N PHE A 74 2.44 24.88 2.30
CA PHE A 74 1.46 24.00 2.92
C PHE A 74 1.70 23.81 4.42
N ALA A 75 2.95 23.73 4.88
CA ALA A 75 3.26 23.64 6.30
C ALA A 75 2.73 24.87 7.06
N LYS A 76 2.88 26.08 6.50
CA LYS A 76 2.29 27.31 7.06
C LYS A 76 0.76 27.23 7.14
N THR A 77 0.11 26.72 6.09
CA THR A 77 -1.35 26.57 6.03
C THR A 77 -1.85 25.56 7.07
N ALA A 78 -1.16 24.44 7.22
CA ALA A 78 -1.43 23.40 8.21
C ALA A 78 -1.03 23.80 9.64
N ARG A 79 -0.34 24.94 9.82
CA ARG A 79 0.25 25.42 11.08
C ARG A 79 1.22 24.41 11.69
N ILE A 80 2.04 23.82 10.84
CA ILE A 80 3.14 22.93 11.20
C ILE A 80 4.43 23.76 11.13
N GLU A 81 5.23 23.66 12.19
CA GLU A 81 6.53 24.35 12.27
C GLU A 81 7.52 23.70 11.31
N GLU A 82 8.07 24.49 10.39
CA GLU A 82 9.02 24.06 9.36
C GLU A 82 10.19 25.06 9.25
N PRO A 83 11.46 24.62 9.34
CA PRO A 83 11.88 23.24 9.60
C PRO A 83 11.55 22.80 11.03
N PHE A 84 11.30 21.51 11.21
CA PHE A 84 10.84 20.98 12.50
C PHE A 84 12.01 20.86 13.51
N PRO A 85 11.90 21.47 14.71
CA PRO A 85 12.95 21.42 15.71
C PRO A 85 12.98 20.07 16.45
N LEU A 86 14.18 19.51 16.60
CA LEU A 86 14.44 18.32 17.40
C LEU A 86 14.81 18.67 18.83
N LYS A 87 14.67 17.70 19.74
CA LYS A 87 15.00 17.86 21.17
C LYS A 87 16.46 18.21 21.43
N ASP A 88 17.37 17.86 20.52
CA ASP A 88 18.80 18.11 20.62
C ASP A 88 19.24 19.44 19.97
N GLY A 89 18.29 20.26 19.53
CA GLY A 89 18.53 21.58 18.91
C GLY A 89 18.82 21.53 17.41
N ARG A 90 18.86 20.34 16.79
CA ARG A 90 18.90 20.21 15.32
C ARG A 90 17.51 20.49 14.73
N HIS A 91 17.46 20.69 13.43
CA HIS A 91 16.22 20.80 12.67
C HIS A 91 16.20 19.77 11.54
N ILE A 92 15.01 19.30 11.20
CA ILE A 92 14.79 18.42 10.05
C ILE A 92 13.76 19.05 9.10
N PHE A 93 13.89 18.73 7.82
CA PHE A 93 13.09 19.32 6.76
C PHE A 93 12.16 18.25 6.19
N LEU A 94 10.86 18.53 6.18
CA LEU A 94 9.88 17.63 5.56
C LEU A 94 10.21 17.45 4.07
N SER A 95 10.67 18.51 3.41
CA SER A 95 11.04 18.48 1.99
C SER A 95 12.19 17.53 1.69
N GLU A 96 13.20 17.42 2.56
CA GLU A 96 14.30 16.46 2.42
C GLU A 96 13.80 15.01 2.51
N GLY A 97 12.92 14.74 3.49
CA GLY A 97 12.31 13.42 3.64
C GLY A 97 11.45 13.03 2.45
N LEU A 98 10.62 13.96 1.94
CA LEU A 98 9.78 13.72 0.77
C LEU A 98 10.61 13.52 -0.51
N LYS A 99 11.62 14.36 -0.76
CA LYS A 99 12.54 14.18 -1.90
C LYS A 99 13.22 12.82 -1.88
N THR A 100 13.58 12.34 -0.68
CA THR A 100 14.17 11.02 -0.50
C THR A 100 13.15 9.91 -0.77
N ALA A 101 11.93 10.02 -0.26
CA ALA A 101 10.85 9.07 -0.52
C ALA A 101 10.50 8.99 -2.02
N LEU A 102 10.46 10.11 -2.73
CA LEU A 102 10.18 10.14 -4.17
C LEU A 102 11.24 9.40 -5.00
N LYS A 103 12.47 9.29 -4.49
CA LYS A 103 13.60 8.60 -5.13
C LYS A 103 13.73 7.13 -4.73
N THR A 104 12.93 6.64 -3.78
CA THR A 104 12.91 5.24 -3.37
C THR A 104 12.45 4.34 -4.52
N PRO A 105 13.20 3.27 -4.86
CA PRO A 105 12.77 2.28 -5.84
C PRO A 105 11.41 1.67 -5.47
N LEU A 106 10.49 1.63 -6.44
CA LEU A 106 9.22 0.95 -6.28
C LEU A 106 9.29 -0.49 -6.79
N GLY A 107 9.99 -0.76 -7.90
CA GLY A 107 10.14 -2.11 -8.42
C GLY A 107 11.26 -2.92 -7.77
N LEU A 108 11.17 -4.24 -7.93
CA LEU A 108 12.18 -5.18 -7.47
C LEU A 108 13.35 -5.26 -8.45
N ALA A 109 14.52 -5.66 -7.94
CA ALA A 109 15.66 -5.96 -8.81
C ALA A 109 15.31 -7.07 -9.81
N GLY A 110 15.57 -6.81 -11.09
CA GLY A 110 15.30 -7.75 -12.18
C GLY A 110 13.88 -7.77 -12.72
N THR A 111 12.98 -6.86 -12.28
CA THR A 111 11.65 -6.68 -12.90
C THR A 111 11.66 -5.54 -13.92
N ALA A 112 10.61 -5.45 -14.75
CA ALA A 112 10.45 -4.33 -15.69
C ALA A 112 10.29 -2.97 -14.97
N GLU A 113 9.83 -3.03 -13.72
CA GLU A 113 9.63 -1.91 -12.82
C GLU A 113 10.92 -1.55 -12.04
N HIS A 114 12.06 -2.20 -12.28
CA HIS A 114 13.28 -1.98 -11.49
C HIS A 114 13.67 -0.49 -11.33
N ASP A 115 13.48 0.30 -12.39
CA ASP A 115 13.79 1.73 -12.40
C ASP A 115 12.62 2.64 -11.99
N LEU A 116 11.45 2.07 -11.71
CA LEU A 116 10.27 2.81 -11.34
C LEU A 116 10.49 3.51 -9.99
N ARG A 117 10.36 4.84 -10.01
CA ARG A 117 10.41 5.74 -8.86
C ARG A 117 9.38 6.84 -9.09
N LEU A 118 8.81 7.40 -8.03
CA LEU A 118 7.87 8.52 -8.18
C LEU A 118 8.56 9.73 -8.84
N ALA A 119 9.82 9.98 -8.53
CA ALA A 119 10.61 11.06 -9.12
C ALA A 119 10.81 10.94 -10.65
N ALA A 120 10.59 9.75 -11.24
CA ALA A 120 10.66 9.55 -12.68
C ALA A 120 9.31 9.81 -13.39
N LEU A 121 8.24 10.05 -12.65
CA LEU A 121 6.91 10.27 -13.20
C LEU A 121 6.72 11.75 -13.56
N THR A 122 6.21 11.99 -14.77
CA THR A 122 5.80 13.33 -15.20
C THR A 122 4.33 13.57 -14.87
N LYS A 123 3.93 14.83 -14.67
CA LYS A 123 2.52 15.18 -14.42
C LYS A 123 1.56 14.65 -15.51
N ALA A 124 1.99 14.59 -16.77
CA ALA A 124 1.18 14.07 -17.88
C ALA A 124 0.94 12.55 -17.82
N ASN A 125 1.71 11.83 -17.01
CA ASN A 125 1.58 10.39 -16.78
C ASN A 125 0.95 10.05 -15.42
N THR A 126 0.41 11.04 -14.72
CA THR A 126 -0.26 10.86 -13.43
C THR A 126 -1.69 11.39 -13.47
N LEU A 127 -2.62 10.68 -12.85
CA LEU A 127 -3.89 11.19 -12.36
C LEU A 127 -3.79 11.18 -10.83
N ARG A 128 -3.99 12.33 -10.19
CA ARG A 128 -3.88 12.50 -8.75
C ARG A 128 -5.26 12.77 -8.18
N GLU A 129 -5.52 12.27 -6.98
CA GLU A 129 -6.82 12.41 -6.30
C GLU A 129 -7.99 12.00 -7.21
N LEU A 130 -7.91 10.81 -7.82
CA LEU A 130 -8.97 10.31 -8.69
C LEU A 130 -10.22 9.99 -7.84
N GLU A 131 -11.18 10.90 -7.87
CA GLU A 131 -12.49 10.73 -7.24
C GLU A 131 -13.28 9.59 -7.92
N PHE A 132 -13.96 8.79 -7.11
CA PHE A 132 -14.90 7.80 -7.60
C PHE A 132 -16.18 7.72 -6.78
N HIS A 133 -17.24 7.26 -7.45
CA HIS A 133 -18.50 6.89 -6.83
C HIS A 133 -18.86 5.48 -7.28
N LEU A 134 -19.03 4.57 -6.33
CA LEU A 134 -19.36 3.19 -6.57
C LEU A 134 -20.72 2.88 -5.95
N ALA A 135 -21.72 2.60 -6.79
CA ALA A 135 -23.01 2.15 -6.31
C ALA A 135 -22.90 0.76 -5.68
N VAL A 136 -23.38 0.63 -4.45
CA VAL A 136 -23.52 -0.65 -3.75
C VAL A 136 -24.98 -1.11 -3.90
N ARG A 137 -25.23 -1.96 -4.91
CA ARG A 137 -26.59 -2.46 -5.23
C ARG A 137 -26.69 -3.99 -5.28
N GLY A 138 -25.77 -4.69 -4.61
CA GLY A 138 -25.84 -6.15 -4.40
C GLY A 138 -25.51 -7.00 -5.62
N GLY A 139 -25.24 -6.40 -6.78
CA GLY A 139 -24.84 -7.13 -7.97
C GLY A 139 -25.96 -7.93 -8.66
N LEU A 140 -25.59 -8.61 -9.74
CA LEU A 140 -26.52 -9.41 -10.58
C LEU A 140 -27.10 -10.64 -9.85
N ASN A 141 -26.36 -11.18 -8.88
CA ASN A 141 -26.72 -12.40 -8.14
C ASN A 141 -26.96 -12.16 -6.64
N GLY A 142 -27.01 -10.91 -6.17
CA GLY A 142 -27.29 -10.60 -4.77
C GLY A 142 -28.77 -10.71 -4.41
N PRO A 143 -29.08 -10.78 -3.10
CA PRO A 143 -30.46 -10.78 -2.63
C PRO A 143 -31.27 -9.61 -3.23
N SER A 144 -32.58 -9.82 -3.37
CA SER A 144 -33.50 -8.89 -4.07
C SER A 144 -33.50 -7.46 -3.49
N ASP A 145 -32.98 -7.28 -2.28
CA ASP A 145 -32.83 -6.01 -1.55
C ASP A 145 -31.62 -5.15 -1.97
N GLY A 146 -30.67 -5.69 -2.76
CA GLY A 146 -29.53 -4.94 -3.30
C GLY A 146 -28.37 -4.72 -2.32
N ASN A 147 -28.22 -5.57 -1.30
CA ASN A 147 -27.19 -5.41 -0.27
C ASN A 147 -25.92 -6.22 -0.61
N VAL A 148 -24.74 -5.64 -0.39
CA VAL A 148 -23.50 -6.43 -0.32
C VAL A 148 -23.33 -6.92 1.11
N THR A 149 -23.40 -8.23 1.29
CA THR A 149 -23.25 -8.87 2.60
C THR A 149 -21.79 -9.20 2.91
N HIS A 150 -21.46 -9.25 4.19
CA HIS A 150 -20.14 -9.67 4.67
C HIS A 150 -19.73 -11.06 4.15
N LYS A 151 -20.67 -12.00 4.06
CA LYS A 151 -20.43 -13.34 3.51
C LYS A 151 -20.00 -13.32 2.05
N GLN A 152 -20.68 -12.52 1.22
CA GLN A 152 -20.34 -12.39 -0.20
C GLN A 152 -18.95 -11.78 -0.40
N LEU A 153 -18.61 -10.78 0.43
CA LEU A 153 -17.27 -10.20 0.40
C LEU A 153 -16.21 -11.23 0.76
N ILE A 154 -16.41 -11.99 1.84
CA ILE A 154 -15.47 -13.06 2.24
C ILE A 154 -15.32 -14.11 1.12
N SER A 155 -16.41 -14.56 0.51
CA SER A 155 -16.36 -15.52 -0.60
C SER A 155 -15.55 -15.01 -1.79
N ALA A 156 -15.71 -13.73 -2.15
CA ALA A 156 -14.93 -13.14 -3.25
C ALA A 156 -13.41 -13.24 -3.02
N PHE A 157 -12.96 -13.12 -1.76
CA PHE A 157 -11.55 -13.29 -1.38
C PHE A 157 -11.14 -14.75 -1.24
N LYS A 158 -11.96 -15.62 -0.63
CA LYS A 158 -11.66 -17.04 -0.41
C LYS A 158 -11.58 -17.84 -1.70
N ASP A 159 -12.53 -17.61 -2.61
CA ASP A 159 -12.68 -18.41 -3.83
C ASP A 159 -11.67 -17.99 -4.91
N ASN A 160 -10.99 -16.86 -4.72
CA ASN A 160 -10.00 -16.31 -5.65
C ASN A 160 -8.69 -15.98 -4.91
N PRO A 161 -7.93 -16.99 -4.43
CA PRO A 161 -6.68 -16.79 -3.69
C PRO A 161 -5.58 -16.16 -4.58
N ASP A 162 -4.60 -15.51 -3.96
CA ASP A 162 -3.47 -14.90 -4.65
C ASP A 162 -2.24 -15.82 -4.61
N PRO A 163 -1.36 -15.72 -5.61
CA PRO A 163 -0.06 -16.40 -5.57
C PRO A 163 0.87 -15.82 -4.49
N THR A 164 0.64 -14.58 -4.06
CA THR A 164 1.48 -13.85 -3.09
C THR A 164 1.20 -14.24 -1.63
N GLY A 165 0.07 -14.88 -1.34
CA GLY A 165 -0.34 -15.26 0.02
C GLY A 165 -0.78 -14.09 0.90
N ILE A 166 -0.85 -12.86 0.39
CA ILE A 166 -1.31 -11.67 1.13
C ILE A 166 -2.74 -11.88 1.62
N VAL A 167 -3.63 -12.37 0.75
CA VAL A 167 -5.02 -12.62 1.13
C VAL A 167 -5.14 -13.71 2.17
N LYS A 168 -4.28 -14.74 2.15
CA LYS A 168 -4.27 -15.77 3.19
C LYS A 168 -4.04 -15.14 4.58
N THR A 169 -3.12 -14.19 4.69
CA THR A 169 -2.83 -13.45 5.93
C THR A 169 -3.94 -12.47 6.29
N TYR A 170 -4.61 -11.90 5.30
CA TYR A 170 -5.68 -10.92 5.51
C TYR A 170 -7.04 -11.52 5.87
N LEU A 171 -7.36 -12.73 5.38
CA LEU A 171 -8.66 -13.37 5.55
C LEU A 171 -9.18 -13.39 7.01
N PRO A 172 -8.36 -13.72 8.04
CA PRO A 172 -8.81 -13.67 9.43
C PRO A 172 -9.26 -12.27 9.88
N PHE A 173 -8.60 -11.21 9.41
CA PHE A 173 -9.01 -9.83 9.70
C PHE A 173 -10.31 -9.49 8.97
N LEU A 174 -10.43 -9.89 7.70
CA LEU A 174 -11.66 -9.68 6.93
C LEU A 174 -12.87 -10.38 7.56
N GLU A 175 -12.67 -11.59 8.11
CA GLU A 175 -13.71 -12.34 8.81
C GLU A 175 -14.16 -11.68 10.12
N GLN A 176 -13.28 -10.92 10.76
CA GLN A 176 -13.59 -10.17 11.99
C GLN A 176 -14.17 -8.77 11.72
N LEU A 177 -14.15 -8.31 10.46
CA LEU A 177 -14.65 -7.00 10.09
C LEU A 177 -16.16 -6.95 10.29
N GLU A 178 -16.60 -6.28 11.36
CA GLU A 178 -18.02 -6.15 11.69
C GLU A 178 -18.71 -5.10 10.81
N PHE A 179 -19.47 -5.56 9.81
CA PHE A 179 -20.49 -4.75 9.17
C PHE A 179 -21.70 -5.62 8.84
N SER A 180 -22.90 -5.09 9.04
CA SER A 180 -24.13 -5.82 8.76
C SER A 180 -24.41 -5.87 7.26
N GLU A 181 -24.48 -4.71 6.61
CA GLU A 181 -24.77 -4.56 5.18
C GLU A 181 -24.24 -3.22 4.65
N PHE A 182 -23.79 -3.17 3.41
CA PHE A 182 -23.53 -1.91 2.70
C PHE A 182 -24.68 -1.59 1.74
N LYS A 183 -25.22 -0.36 1.84
CA LYS A 183 -26.20 0.22 0.91
C LYS A 183 -25.78 1.63 0.51
N GLY A 184 -26.10 2.03 -0.72
CA GLY A 184 -25.89 3.40 -1.18
C GLY A 184 -24.67 3.54 -2.09
N TYR A 185 -23.84 4.55 -1.86
CA TYR A 185 -22.65 4.82 -2.65
C TYR A 185 -21.41 4.77 -1.76
N LEU A 186 -20.39 4.05 -2.21
CA LEU A 186 -19.05 4.17 -1.69
C LEU A 186 -18.34 5.26 -2.51
N THR A 187 -17.96 6.34 -1.84
CA THR A 187 -17.18 7.43 -2.44
C THR A 187 -15.79 7.44 -1.85
N GLY A 188 -14.81 7.82 -2.64
CA GLY A 188 -13.44 7.92 -2.18
C GLY A 188 -12.53 8.51 -3.25
N PHE A 189 -11.26 8.60 -2.90
CA PHE A 189 -10.21 9.12 -3.74
C PHE A 189 -9.06 8.10 -3.82
N ILE A 190 -8.49 7.98 -5.00
CA ILE A 190 -7.24 7.25 -5.21
C ILE A 190 -6.14 8.29 -5.35
N ASP A 191 -5.20 8.33 -4.40
CA ASP A 191 -4.17 9.36 -4.32
C ASP A 191 -3.39 9.51 -5.63
N LEU A 192 -2.95 8.38 -6.21
CA LEU A 192 -2.18 8.38 -7.44
C LEU A 192 -2.54 7.19 -8.34
N VAL A 193 -2.91 7.48 -9.57
CA VAL A 193 -2.88 6.53 -10.69
C VAL A 193 -1.81 7.01 -11.66
N PHE A 194 -0.93 6.13 -12.13
CA PHE A 194 0.13 6.54 -13.05
C PHE A 194 0.39 5.52 -14.13
N ARG A 195 1.04 5.97 -15.20
CA ARG A 195 1.54 5.11 -16.27
C ARG A 195 3.05 4.98 -16.19
N TRP A 196 3.53 3.76 -16.41
CA TRP A 196 4.95 3.46 -16.52
C TRP A 196 5.22 2.44 -17.63
N GLY A 197 6.45 2.46 -18.16
CA GLY A 197 6.88 1.65 -19.30
C GLY A 197 7.30 2.48 -20.51
N PRO A 198 7.38 1.88 -21.72
CA PRO A 198 6.83 0.57 -22.05
C PRO A 198 7.58 -0.59 -21.37
N ASP A 199 6.87 -1.67 -21.08
CA ASP A 199 7.49 -2.94 -20.74
C ASP A 199 8.30 -3.49 -21.94
N PRO A 200 9.07 -4.59 -21.79
CA PRO A 200 9.85 -5.16 -22.90
C PRO A 200 9.03 -5.52 -24.15
N ASN A 201 7.69 -5.63 -24.05
CA ASN A 201 6.79 -5.91 -25.16
C ASN A 201 6.24 -4.65 -25.83
N GLY A 202 6.65 -3.46 -25.39
CA GLY A 202 6.16 -2.19 -25.92
C GLY A 202 4.88 -1.68 -25.24
N THR A 203 4.39 -2.36 -24.19
CA THR A 203 3.10 -2.03 -23.56
C THR A 203 3.30 -1.06 -22.40
N GLN A 204 2.58 0.06 -22.42
CA GLN A 204 2.47 0.92 -21.23
C GLN A 204 1.47 0.32 -20.25
N LYS A 205 1.85 0.30 -18.97
CA LYS A 205 1.02 -0.22 -17.89
C LYS A 205 0.50 0.89 -16.98
N TRP A 206 -0.65 0.65 -16.40
CA TRP A 206 -1.31 1.49 -15.41
C TRP A 206 -1.09 0.91 -14.02
N TYR A 207 -0.70 1.78 -13.10
CA TYR A 207 -0.39 1.45 -11.72
C TYR A 207 -1.21 2.33 -10.79
N LEU A 208 -1.36 1.87 -9.56
CA LEU A 208 -2.04 2.60 -8.50
C LEU A 208 -1.07 2.78 -7.34
N ALA A 209 -1.08 3.95 -6.69
CA ALA A 209 -0.40 4.16 -5.43
C ALA A 209 -1.30 4.91 -4.44
N ASP A 210 -1.10 4.60 -3.16
CA ASP A 210 -1.71 5.29 -2.03
C ASP A 210 -0.60 5.65 -1.02
N TYR A 211 -0.63 6.89 -0.53
CA TYR A 211 0.35 7.43 0.39
C TYR A 211 -0.11 7.23 1.84
N LYS A 212 0.73 6.59 2.63
CA LYS A 212 0.49 6.36 4.06
C LYS A 212 1.52 7.10 4.90
N SER A 213 1.05 8.02 5.74
CA SER A 213 1.88 8.77 6.69
C SER A 213 1.88 8.18 8.10
N ASN A 214 1.17 7.07 8.33
CA ASN A 214 1.11 6.39 9.62
C ASN A 214 2.45 5.71 9.94
N ARG A 215 2.77 5.67 11.23
CA ARG A 215 3.95 4.94 11.69
C ARG A 215 3.70 3.43 11.66
N VAL A 216 4.73 2.68 11.26
CA VAL A 216 4.81 1.24 11.47
C VAL A 216 5.74 1.01 12.64
N VAL A 217 5.23 0.43 13.71
CA VAL A 217 5.97 0.18 14.95
C VAL A 217 5.81 -1.30 15.26
N ASN A 218 6.86 -2.07 14.99
CA ASN A 218 6.90 -3.51 15.26
C ASN A 218 7.86 -3.85 16.40
N SER A 219 8.81 -2.95 16.70
CA SER A 219 9.69 -3.03 17.84
C SER A 219 9.04 -2.40 19.09
N PHE A 220 9.28 -2.91 20.30
CA PHE A 220 8.75 -2.40 21.59
C PHE A 220 9.26 -0.99 21.99
N GLY A 221 9.70 -0.17 21.04
CA GLY A 221 10.29 1.16 21.25
C GLY A 221 9.35 2.32 20.93
N GLU A 222 9.73 3.53 21.34
CA GLU A 222 8.96 4.77 21.11
C GLU A 222 9.09 5.34 19.69
N ALA A 223 10.18 5.00 18.99
CA ALA A 223 10.52 5.46 17.64
C ALA A 223 10.58 4.28 16.66
N SER A 224 10.09 4.49 15.43
CA SER A 224 10.18 3.48 14.37
C SER A 224 11.60 3.35 13.82
N LEU A 225 12.02 2.12 13.56
CA LEU A 225 13.26 1.80 12.87
C LEU A 225 13.02 1.54 11.38
N TRP A 226 14.03 1.73 10.53
CA TRP A 226 13.91 1.38 9.10
C TRP A 226 13.55 -0.08 8.88
N SER A 227 14.01 -0.97 9.77
CA SER A 227 13.64 -2.39 9.75
C SER A 227 12.15 -2.63 9.95
N ASP A 228 11.42 -1.76 10.66
CA ASP A 228 9.98 -1.90 10.87
C ASP A 228 9.20 -1.68 9.55
N TYR A 229 9.81 -1.04 8.55
CA TYR A 229 9.21 -0.77 7.24
C TYR A 229 9.68 -1.72 6.13
N LEU A 230 10.39 -2.80 6.48
CA LEU A 230 10.73 -3.84 5.52
C LEU A 230 9.45 -4.51 4.97
N PRO A 231 9.43 -4.96 3.69
CA PRO A 231 8.23 -5.50 3.07
C PRO A 231 7.50 -6.59 3.88
N GLU A 232 8.24 -7.49 4.53
CA GLU A 232 7.72 -8.55 5.40
C GLU A 232 6.95 -8.02 6.62
N ASN A 233 7.36 -6.85 7.12
CA ASN A 233 6.77 -6.19 8.29
C ASN A 233 5.54 -5.35 7.92
N LEU A 234 5.46 -4.87 6.67
CA LEU A 234 4.32 -4.12 6.17
C LEU A 234 3.07 -4.99 5.98
N ALA A 235 3.22 -6.28 5.65
CA ALA A 235 2.10 -7.18 5.41
C ALA A 235 1.10 -7.24 6.59
N GLN A 236 1.60 -7.31 7.82
CA GLN A 236 0.76 -7.29 9.02
C GLN A 236 0.03 -5.96 9.18
N LYS A 237 0.72 -4.84 8.94
CA LYS A 237 0.12 -3.51 9.01
C LYS A 237 -0.99 -3.34 7.97
N MET A 238 -0.75 -3.80 6.75
CA MET A 238 -1.72 -3.79 5.65
C MET A 238 -2.99 -4.56 6.01
N ALA A 239 -2.84 -5.71 6.67
CA ALA A 239 -3.96 -6.52 7.11
C ALA A 239 -4.74 -5.87 8.26
N GLN A 240 -4.06 -5.42 9.31
CA GLN A 240 -4.68 -4.79 10.50
C GLN A 240 -5.45 -3.51 10.16
N ALA A 241 -4.94 -2.72 9.22
CA ALA A 241 -5.57 -1.46 8.82
C ALA A 241 -6.62 -1.63 7.69
N HIS A 242 -6.93 -2.87 7.29
CA HIS A 242 -7.82 -3.18 6.17
C HIS A 242 -7.43 -2.52 4.85
N TYR A 243 -6.15 -2.14 4.69
CA TYR A 243 -5.63 -1.59 3.44
C TYR A 243 -5.66 -2.63 2.32
N VAL A 244 -5.64 -3.92 2.67
CA VAL A 244 -5.87 -5.00 1.70
C VAL A 244 -7.23 -4.86 1.04
N LEU A 245 -8.32 -4.72 1.79
CA LEU A 245 -9.64 -4.50 1.21
C LEU A 245 -9.70 -3.17 0.45
N GLN A 246 -9.10 -2.10 0.99
CA GLN A 246 -9.08 -0.79 0.36
C GLN A 246 -8.50 -0.85 -1.05
N TYR A 247 -7.30 -1.42 -1.22
CA TYR A 247 -6.67 -1.43 -2.54
C TYR A 247 -7.40 -2.33 -3.53
N HIS A 248 -8.05 -3.41 -3.08
CA HIS A 248 -8.87 -4.24 -3.96
C HIS A 248 -10.06 -3.46 -4.51
N LEU A 249 -10.70 -2.63 -3.68
CA LEU A 249 -11.78 -1.75 -4.12
C LEU A 249 -11.24 -0.69 -5.10
N TYR A 250 -10.08 -0.12 -4.83
CA TYR A 250 -9.45 0.88 -5.70
C TYR A 250 -9.04 0.29 -7.06
N VAL A 251 -8.44 -0.90 -7.08
CA VAL A 251 -8.08 -1.61 -8.31
C VAL A 251 -9.34 -1.96 -9.11
N MET A 252 -10.42 -2.38 -8.46
CA MET A 252 -11.71 -2.62 -9.13
C MET A 252 -12.29 -1.33 -9.75
N VAL A 253 -12.25 -0.22 -9.03
CA VAL A 253 -12.68 1.09 -9.55
C VAL A 253 -11.83 1.48 -10.77
N LEU A 254 -10.50 1.40 -10.64
CA LEU A 254 -9.59 1.73 -11.72
C LEU A 254 -9.78 0.81 -12.94
N HIS A 255 -9.97 -0.49 -12.72
CA HIS A 255 -10.25 -1.46 -13.77
C HIS A 255 -11.49 -1.07 -14.59
N ARG A 256 -12.61 -0.74 -13.92
CA ARG A 256 -13.83 -0.25 -14.58
C ARG A 256 -13.60 1.08 -15.29
N TYR A 257 -12.88 2.00 -14.65
CA TYR A 257 -12.56 3.31 -15.20
C TYR A 257 -11.77 3.22 -16.51
N LEU A 258 -10.77 2.33 -16.57
CA LEU A 258 -9.94 2.09 -17.74
C LEU A 258 -10.71 1.36 -18.84
N GLN A 259 -11.50 0.33 -18.51
CA GLN A 259 -12.37 -0.37 -19.47
C GLN A 259 -13.30 0.59 -20.21
N GLN A 260 -13.84 1.59 -19.52
CA GLN A 260 -14.76 2.57 -20.12
C GLN A 260 -14.07 3.59 -21.04
N ARG A 261 -12.78 3.86 -20.82
CA ARG A 261 -12.06 4.96 -21.50
C ARG A 261 -11.07 4.49 -22.56
N LEU A 262 -10.55 3.28 -22.41
CA LEU A 262 -9.49 2.76 -23.26
C LEU A 262 -10.03 1.61 -24.10
N ALA A 263 -10.18 1.85 -25.40
CA ALA A 263 -10.50 0.81 -26.35
C ALA A 263 -9.38 -0.25 -26.36
N GLY A 264 -9.77 -1.53 -26.23
CA GLY A 264 -8.81 -2.65 -26.19
C GLY A 264 -8.07 -2.81 -24.86
N TYR A 265 -8.50 -2.14 -23.79
CA TYR A 265 -7.94 -2.38 -22.47
C TYR A 265 -8.17 -3.83 -22.01
N ASP A 266 -7.09 -4.40 -21.50
CA ASP A 266 -7.00 -5.76 -20.97
C ASP A 266 -6.20 -5.71 -19.66
N TYR A 267 -6.76 -6.24 -18.58
CA TYR A 267 -6.15 -6.15 -17.24
C TYR A 267 -4.81 -6.88 -17.18
N GLU A 268 -4.70 -8.04 -17.84
CA GLU A 268 -3.50 -8.87 -17.72
C GLU A 268 -2.28 -8.22 -18.37
N THR A 269 -2.49 -7.43 -19.41
CA THR A 269 -1.43 -6.76 -20.17
C THR A 269 -1.23 -5.31 -19.78
N HIS A 270 -2.31 -4.57 -19.46
CA HIS A 270 -2.25 -3.13 -19.25
C HIS A 270 -2.30 -2.68 -17.79
N PHE A 271 -2.75 -3.51 -16.86
CA PHE A 271 -2.58 -3.20 -15.44
C PHE A 271 -1.19 -3.64 -15.00
N GLY A 272 -0.57 -2.93 -14.07
CA GLY A 272 0.70 -3.27 -13.44
C GLY A 272 0.48 -3.78 -12.01
N GLU A 273 0.86 -2.98 -11.04
CA GLU A 273 0.77 -3.30 -9.62
C GLU A 273 0.10 -2.16 -8.86
N VAL A 274 -0.27 -2.44 -7.61
CA VAL A 274 -0.62 -1.44 -6.61
C VAL A 274 0.51 -1.27 -5.61
N TYR A 275 0.78 -0.02 -5.25
CA TYR A 275 1.77 0.38 -4.26
C TYR A 275 1.09 1.04 -3.06
N TYR A 276 1.43 0.60 -1.85
CA TYR A 276 1.12 1.33 -0.63
C TYR A 276 2.41 1.88 -0.06
N LEU A 277 2.50 3.20 -0.04
CA LEU A 277 3.73 3.94 0.14
C LEU A 277 3.76 4.56 1.54
N PHE A 278 4.39 3.86 2.47
CA PHE A 278 4.61 4.33 3.83
C PHE A 278 5.72 5.38 3.83
N ILE A 279 5.38 6.62 3.48
CA ILE A 279 6.29 7.73 3.18
C ILE A 279 7.37 7.91 4.23
N ARG A 280 7.03 7.72 5.51
CA ARG A 280 8.01 7.83 6.60
C ARG A 280 9.16 6.83 6.43
N GLY A 281 8.84 5.59 6.09
CA GLY A 281 9.79 4.48 5.94
C GLY A 281 10.42 4.37 4.56
N MET A 282 10.17 5.30 3.63
CA MET A 282 10.77 5.29 2.31
C MET A 282 12.09 6.06 2.28
N GLN A 283 13.19 5.37 1.97
CA GLN A 283 14.49 6.00 1.82
C GLN A 283 15.30 5.45 0.63
N ALA A 284 15.66 6.36 -0.29
CA ALA A 284 16.58 6.05 -1.38
C ALA A 284 17.91 5.52 -0.83
N GLY A 285 18.38 4.41 -1.42
CA GLY A 285 19.61 3.72 -1.01
C GLY A 285 19.42 2.60 0.02
N LEU A 286 18.23 2.45 0.61
CA LEU A 286 17.91 1.36 1.55
C LEU A 286 17.05 0.24 0.94
N GLY A 287 17.01 0.18 -0.39
CA GLY A 287 16.12 -0.73 -1.12
C GLY A 287 14.69 -0.17 -1.18
N ASP A 288 13.71 -1.05 -1.01
CA ASP A 288 12.28 -0.79 -1.12
C ASP A 288 11.57 -0.70 0.25
N THR A 289 12.31 -0.25 1.28
CA THR A 289 11.73 0.04 2.60
C THR A 289 10.55 1.00 2.46
N GLY A 290 9.47 0.72 3.19
CA GLY A 290 8.25 1.54 3.16
C GLY A 290 7.39 1.32 1.92
N VAL A 291 7.76 0.41 1.02
CA VAL A 291 7.00 0.10 -0.19
C VAL A 291 6.33 -1.27 -0.05
N PHE A 292 5.02 -1.27 0.10
CA PHE A 292 4.22 -2.48 -0.07
C PHE A 292 3.74 -2.59 -1.52
N ARG A 293 3.69 -3.82 -2.04
CA ARG A 293 3.27 -4.13 -3.42
C ARG A 293 2.30 -5.30 -3.47
N ASP A 294 1.33 -5.22 -4.35
CA ASP A 294 0.52 -6.37 -4.74
C ASP A 294 0.04 -6.25 -6.19
N ARG A 295 -0.30 -7.38 -6.79
CA ARG A 295 -1.06 -7.47 -8.04
C ARG A 295 -2.22 -8.44 -7.83
N PRO A 296 -3.43 -7.93 -7.52
CA PRO A 296 -4.60 -8.78 -7.38
C PRO A 296 -4.88 -9.56 -8.66
N PRO A 297 -5.25 -10.85 -8.57
CA PRO A 297 -5.67 -11.61 -9.75
C PRO A 297 -6.98 -11.03 -10.31
N LEU A 298 -7.10 -10.99 -11.64
CA LEU A 298 -8.28 -10.47 -12.33
C LEU A 298 -9.58 -11.11 -11.81
N ALA A 299 -9.58 -12.43 -11.62
CA ALA A 299 -10.75 -13.17 -11.13
C ALA A 299 -11.33 -12.60 -9.82
N ARG A 300 -10.47 -12.14 -8.91
CA ARG A 300 -10.90 -11.51 -7.65
C ARG A 300 -11.47 -10.12 -7.90
N ILE A 301 -10.82 -9.33 -8.75
CA ILE A 301 -11.29 -7.99 -9.12
C ILE A 301 -12.65 -8.06 -9.81
N GLU A 302 -12.86 -9.03 -10.69
CA GLU A 302 -14.15 -9.28 -11.34
C GLU A 302 -15.21 -9.79 -10.35
N ALA A 303 -14.84 -10.67 -9.42
CA ALA A 303 -15.74 -11.15 -8.38
C ALA A 303 -16.23 -9.98 -7.51
N LEU A 304 -15.33 -9.09 -7.09
CA LEU A 304 -15.69 -7.85 -6.38
C LEU A 304 -16.54 -6.93 -7.27
N SER A 305 -16.14 -6.71 -8.52
CA SER A 305 -16.87 -5.87 -9.47
C SER A 305 -18.34 -6.30 -9.59
N LYS A 306 -18.60 -7.62 -9.66
CA LYS A 306 -19.95 -8.19 -9.70
C LYS A 306 -20.79 -7.85 -8.46
N LEU A 307 -20.18 -7.77 -7.27
CA LEU A 307 -20.89 -7.39 -6.04
C LEU A 307 -21.31 -5.91 -6.05
N PHE A 308 -20.52 -5.05 -6.69
CA PHE A 308 -20.70 -3.60 -6.74
C PHE A 308 -21.21 -3.10 -8.11
N GLN A 309 -21.88 -3.97 -8.86
CA GLN A 309 -22.57 -3.59 -10.10
C GLN A 309 -23.96 -3.05 -9.81
N GLU A 310 -24.36 -2.03 -10.56
CA GLU A 310 -25.75 -1.59 -10.62
C GLU A 310 -26.58 -2.67 -11.31
N ARG A 311 -27.79 -2.95 -10.82
CA ARG A 311 -28.74 -3.75 -11.58
C ARG A 311 -29.10 -3.00 -12.87
N PRO A 312 -29.12 -3.69 -14.03
CA PRO A 312 -29.60 -3.10 -15.28
C PRO A 312 -31.05 -2.66 -15.18
#